data_AF-A0A5E4J8V1-F1
#
_entry.id   AF-A0A5E4J8V1-F1
#
_cell.length_a   1.000
_cell.length_b   1.000
_cell.length_c   1.000
_cell.angle_alpha   90.00
_cell.angle_beta   90.00
_cell.angle_gamma   90.00
#
_symmetry.space_group_name_H-M   'P 1'
#
loop_
_entity.id
_entity.type
_entity.pdbx_description
1 polymer ?
#
loop_
_entity_poly.entity_id
_entity_poly.type
_entity_poly.pdbx_seq_one_letter_code
_entity_poly.pdbx_strand_id
1 'polypeptide(L)'
;MLNVTIPDTHDWDTAWGTNLVTVDLGKGPQNVVIGHNKRGDIMAMDADTGKPIWWRNIAVLHNENIPATPNGTKATWPGSGVGIEDYTAFDNSTVYAAVSNQGMIFYGGPGAKGRSLPDFESMPNGIGNGSIVALDLRTGNIKWEHKTDFPTWVSPLVTNGVVFSGHVTAVGTPYKFDPEFGDPLDTPKIPSGILIALDADTGKLLWEFNVGAPVGIGGPSIGDGMLLVPTGSGQTQNEGGYIVAFGLPKK
;
A
#
# COMPACT_ATOMS: atom_id res chain seq x y z
N MET A 1 16.26 17.01 8.39
CA MET A 1 17.07 15.99 7.69
C MET A 1 16.20 14.77 7.51
N LEU A 2 16.26 14.14 6.33
CA LEU A 2 15.55 12.90 6.04
C LEU A 2 16.18 11.78 6.87
N ASN A 3 15.39 11.04 7.64
CA ASN A 3 15.91 9.95 8.49
C ASN A 3 15.91 8.63 7.72
N VAL A 4 16.69 8.58 6.63
CA VAL A 4 16.78 7.43 5.72
C VAL A 4 18.24 7.17 5.36
N THR A 5 18.62 5.90 5.29
CA THR A 5 19.94 5.47 4.81
C THR A 5 20.00 5.64 3.29
N ILE A 6 21.06 6.27 2.78
CA ILE A 6 21.32 6.43 1.36
C ILE A 6 22.69 5.84 0.98
N PRO A 7 22.86 5.27 -0.23
CA PRO A 7 21.79 4.98 -1.20
C PRO A 7 20.81 3.92 -0.67
N ASP A 8 19.63 3.81 -1.28
CA ASP A 8 18.71 2.71 -0.95
C ASP A 8 19.40 1.35 -1.16
N THR A 9 19.09 0.41 -0.27
CA THR A 9 19.63 -0.96 -0.31
C THR A 9 18.55 -2.02 -0.11
N HIS A 10 17.26 -1.65 -0.15
CA HIS A 10 16.13 -2.50 0.20
C HIS A 10 15.07 -2.64 -0.90
N ASP A 11 15.32 -2.08 -2.09
CA ASP A 11 14.32 -2.01 -3.17
C ASP A 11 13.10 -1.16 -2.78
N TRP A 12 13.38 -0.07 -2.06
CA TRP A 12 12.34 0.89 -1.67
C TRP A 12 12.23 2.00 -2.68
N ASP A 13 11.74 1.64 -3.87
CA ASP A 13 11.45 2.59 -4.94
C ASP A 13 10.58 3.74 -4.44
N THR A 14 10.79 4.92 -5.02
CA THR A 14 9.70 5.89 -5.11
C THR A 14 8.56 5.23 -5.88
N ALA A 15 7.47 4.95 -5.18
CA ALA A 15 6.43 4.05 -5.65
C ALA A 15 5.50 4.75 -6.66
N TRP A 16 4.40 4.10 -7.02
CA TRP A 16 3.57 4.55 -8.13
C TRP A 16 2.69 5.74 -7.76
N GLY A 17 2.81 6.80 -8.56
CA GLY A 17 1.89 7.93 -8.55
C GLY A 17 2.31 9.06 -7.63
N THR A 18 1.84 10.25 -8.02
CA THR A 18 2.12 11.51 -7.35
C THR A 18 0.83 12.33 -7.41
N ASN A 19 0.47 12.94 -6.29
CA ASN A 19 -0.67 13.84 -6.25
C ASN A 19 -0.19 15.29 -6.35
N LEU A 20 -0.80 16.06 -7.26
CA LEU A 20 -0.67 17.50 -7.32
C LEU A 20 -1.93 18.12 -6.72
N VAL A 21 -1.77 18.84 -5.61
CA VAL A 21 -2.89 19.39 -4.84
C VAL A 21 -2.69 20.88 -4.64
N THR A 22 -3.80 21.61 -4.46
CA THR A 22 -3.79 22.98 -3.98
C THR A 22 -4.24 23.00 -2.52
N VAL A 23 -3.40 23.49 -1.63
CA VAL A 23 -3.67 23.52 -0.19
C VAL A 23 -3.29 24.89 0.38
N ASP A 24 -4.10 25.41 1.31
CA ASP A 24 -3.75 26.61 2.07
C ASP A 24 -3.07 26.21 3.38
N LEU A 25 -1.78 26.52 3.47
CA LEU A 25 -0.91 26.26 4.64
C LEU A 25 -0.80 27.50 5.56
N GLY A 26 -1.81 28.38 5.54
CA GLY A 26 -1.83 29.63 6.31
C GLY A 26 -1.13 30.79 5.62
N LYS A 27 -0.81 30.65 4.33
CA LYS A 27 -0.18 31.70 3.50
C LYS A 27 -0.97 31.97 2.21
N GLY A 28 -2.21 31.47 2.13
CA GLY A 28 -3.01 31.43 0.91
C GLY A 28 -2.77 30.14 0.12
N PRO A 29 -3.53 29.87 -0.94
CA PRO A 29 -3.45 28.63 -1.72
C PRO A 29 -2.06 28.41 -2.32
N GLN A 30 -1.50 27.21 -2.13
CA GLN A 30 -0.19 26.80 -2.65
C GLN A 30 -0.29 25.47 -3.39
N ASN A 31 0.49 25.33 -4.47
CA ASN A 31 0.62 24.06 -5.17
C ASN A 31 1.60 23.15 -4.41
N VAL A 32 1.16 21.94 -4.12
CA VAL A 32 1.91 20.96 -3.34
C VAL A 32 1.93 19.64 -4.10
N VAL A 33 3.12 19.04 -4.15
CA VAL A 33 3.35 17.71 -4.67
C VAL A 33 3.38 16.74 -3.49
N ILE A 34 2.60 15.67 -3.56
CA ILE A 34 2.61 14.59 -2.56
C ILE A 34 3.09 13.31 -3.24
N GLY A 35 4.26 12.84 -2.81
CA GLY A 35 4.88 11.62 -3.26
C GLY A 35 5.08 10.64 -2.12
N HIS A 36 5.34 9.38 -2.45
CA HIS A 36 5.58 8.32 -1.47
C HIS A 36 6.57 7.26 -1.99
N ASN A 37 6.97 6.34 -1.12
CA ASN A 37 7.85 5.23 -1.45
C ASN A 37 7.41 3.92 -0.78
N LYS A 38 7.99 2.80 -1.23
CA LYS A 38 7.75 1.46 -0.66
C LYS A 38 8.25 1.32 0.79
N ARG A 39 9.13 2.20 1.28
CA ARG A 39 9.50 2.23 2.72
C ARG A 39 8.33 2.70 3.61
N GLY A 40 7.25 3.21 3.01
CA GLY A 40 6.10 3.75 3.72
C GLY A 40 6.23 5.24 4.05
N ASP A 41 7.18 5.94 3.44
CA ASP A 41 7.31 7.38 3.56
C ASP A 41 6.35 8.08 2.61
N ILE A 42 5.64 9.09 3.11
CA ILE A 42 4.84 10.04 2.34
C ILE A 42 5.40 11.43 2.63
N MET A 43 5.58 12.22 1.58
CA MET A 43 6.14 13.57 1.66
C MET A 43 5.30 14.56 0.87
N ALA A 44 4.97 15.68 1.50
CA ALA A 44 4.49 16.86 0.81
C ALA A 44 5.65 17.82 0.54
N MET A 45 5.71 18.35 -0.67
CA MET A 45 6.72 19.30 -1.12
C MET A 45 6.06 20.50 -1.78
N ASP A 46 6.65 21.67 -1.59
CA ASP A 46 6.32 22.85 -2.38
C ASP A 46 6.59 22.57 -3.86
N ALA A 47 5.58 22.73 -4.72
CA ALA A 47 5.66 22.27 -6.11
C ALA A 47 6.66 23.08 -6.95
N ASP A 48 6.93 24.33 -6.58
CA ASP A 48 7.83 25.22 -7.33
C ASP A 48 9.29 25.01 -6.95
N THR A 49 9.56 24.72 -5.67
CA THR A 49 10.92 24.66 -5.13
C THR A 49 11.40 23.25 -4.80
N GLY A 50 10.49 22.28 -4.72
CA GLY A 50 10.78 20.92 -4.27
C GLY A 50 11.16 20.83 -2.78
N LYS A 51 10.99 21.90 -2.02
CA LYS A 51 11.32 21.90 -0.58
C LYS A 51 10.28 21.09 0.19
N PRO A 52 10.70 20.19 1.10
CA PRO A 52 9.76 19.42 1.90
C PRO A 52 9.00 20.34 2.85
N ILE A 53 7.68 20.15 2.90
CA ILE A 53 6.76 20.80 3.83
C ILE A 53 6.61 19.91 5.06
N TRP A 54 6.29 18.64 4.83
CA TRP A 54 6.25 17.60 5.85
C TRP A 54 6.66 16.24 5.26
N TRP A 55 7.09 15.34 6.15
CA TRP A 55 7.42 13.94 5.87
C TRP A 55 6.80 13.07 6.96
N ARG A 56 6.10 12.00 6.58
CA ARG A 56 5.58 10.99 7.50
C ARG A 56 5.89 9.58 7.02
N ASN A 57 6.45 8.73 7.88
CA ASN A 57 6.44 7.29 7.67
C ASN A 57 5.18 6.69 8.31
N ILE A 58 4.49 5.80 7.60
CA ILE A 58 3.29 5.09 8.08
C ILE A 58 3.44 3.56 8.10
N ALA A 59 4.60 3.04 7.71
CA ALA A 59 4.90 1.61 7.78
C ALA A 59 5.49 1.24 9.15
N VAL A 60 5.50 -0.06 9.43
CA VAL A 60 6.28 -0.64 10.53
C VAL A 60 7.72 -0.78 10.08
N LEU A 61 8.63 -0.08 10.77
CA LEU A 61 10.06 -0.15 10.49
C LEU A 61 10.72 -1.18 11.40
N HIS A 62 11.38 -2.17 10.79
CA HIS A 62 12.18 -3.16 11.49
C HIS A 62 13.40 -3.55 10.65
N ASN A 63 14.59 -3.56 11.26
CA ASN A 63 15.87 -3.80 10.58
C ASN A 63 16.11 -2.89 9.36
N GLU A 64 15.50 -1.71 9.33
CA GLU A 64 15.48 -0.79 8.19
C GLU A 64 16.85 -0.18 7.86
N ASN A 65 17.78 -0.24 8.80
CA ASN A 65 19.16 0.24 8.64
C ASN A 65 20.16 -0.90 8.40
N ILE A 66 19.70 -2.15 8.23
CA ILE A 66 20.58 -3.31 7.98
C ILE A 66 20.77 -3.46 6.47
N PRO A 67 21.95 -3.13 5.92
CA PRO A 67 22.14 -3.15 4.48
C PRO A 67 22.05 -4.57 3.92
N ALA A 68 21.48 -4.70 2.73
CA ALA A 68 21.42 -5.97 2.03
C ALA A 68 22.80 -6.45 1.58
N THR A 69 23.02 -7.76 1.72
CA THR A 69 24.25 -8.44 1.31
C THR A 69 23.92 -9.54 0.31
N PRO A 70 24.91 -10.13 -0.38
CA PRO A 70 24.67 -11.30 -1.22
C PRO A 70 24.12 -12.51 -0.45
N ASN A 71 24.26 -12.53 0.88
CA ASN A 71 23.70 -13.55 1.76
C ASN A 71 22.31 -13.20 2.32
N GLY A 72 21.76 -12.04 1.95
CA GLY A 72 20.48 -11.54 2.44
C GLY A 72 20.62 -10.52 3.57
N THR A 73 19.53 -9.80 3.84
CA THR A 73 19.30 -9.02 5.07
C THR A 73 18.88 -9.94 6.22
N LYS A 74 18.69 -9.38 7.42
CA LYS A 74 17.68 -9.92 8.35
C LYS A 74 16.29 -9.61 7.80
N ALA A 75 15.23 -10.25 8.28
CA ALA A 75 13.88 -9.87 7.88
C ALA A 75 13.67 -8.36 8.13
N THR A 76 13.42 -7.62 7.05
CA THR A 76 13.28 -6.17 7.05
C THR A 76 11.83 -5.80 6.79
N TRP A 77 11.34 -4.77 7.49
CA TRP A 77 9.98 -4.26 7.38
C TRP A 77 9.99 -2.75 7.09
N PRO A 78 9.12 -2.27 6.17
CA PRO A 78 8.41 -3.08 5.19
C PRO A 78 9.42 -3.78 4.26
N GLY A 79 9.14 -5.00 3.83
CA GLY A 79 9.99 -5.73 2.92
C GLY A 79 10.13 -5.09 1.53
N SER A 80 10.98 -5.67 0.67
CA SER A 80 10.98 -5.37 -0.76
C SER A 80 9.64 -5.81 -1.38
N GLY A 81 9.13 -5.06 -2.37
CA GLY A 81 7.85 -5.35 -3.01
C GLY A 81 6.60 -5.26 -2.09
N VAL A 82 6.68 -4.52 -0.98
CA VAL A 82 5.53 -4.21 -0.12
C VAL A 82 5.60 -2.74 0.36
N GLY A 83 4.98 -2.41 1.50
CA GLY A 83 4.88 -1.06 2.02
C GLY A 83 3.78 -0.27 1.34
N ILE A 84 4.06 0.99 0.96
CA ILE A 84 3.16 1.74 0.08
C ILE A 84 3.63 1.49 -1.35
N GLU A 85 3.15 0.40 -1.93
CA GLU A 85 3.45 0.02 -3.30
C GLU A 85 2.48 0.68 -4.30
N ASP A 86 1.24 0.87 -3.86
CA ASP A 86 0.13 1.32 -4.70
C ASP A 86 -0.04 2.85 -4.68
N TYR A 87 -1.01 3.33 -5.47
CA TYR A 87 -1.35 4.75 -5.52
C TYR A 87 -1.97 5.24 -4.20
N THR A 88 -1.88 6.54 -3.98
CA THR A 88 -2.57 7.24 -2.87
C THR A 88 -3.71 8.08 -3.41
N ALA A 89 -4.77 8.26 -2.61
CA ALA A 89 -5.89 9.14 -2.93
C ALA A 89 -5.89 10.38 -2.03
N PHE A 90 -6.62 11.41 -2.41
CA PHE A 90 -6.79 12.59 -1.59
C PHE A 90 -8.16 13.23 -1.77
N ASP A 91 -8.60 13.94 -0.73
CA ASP A 91 -9.66 14.94 -0.82
C ASP A 91 -9.11 16.33 -0.44
N ASN A 92 -10.00 17.30 -0.22
CA ASN A 92 -9.61 18.68 0.09
C ASN A 92 -8.75 18.84 1.36
N SER A 93 -8.72 17.85 2.24
CA SER A 93 -8.09 17.94 3.56
C SER A 93 -7.24 16.73 3.96
N THR A 94 -7.36 15.62 3.24
CA THR A 94 -6.82 14.32 3.67
C THR A 94 -6.11 13.60 2.52
N VAL A 95 -4.97 12.99 2.82
CA VAL A 95 -4.33 11.96 1.97
C VAL A 95 -4.69 10.59 2.54
N TYR A 96 -5.06 9.65 1.68
CA TYR A 96 -5.36 8.27 2.01
C TYR A 96 -4.33 7.36 1.36
N ALA A 97 -3.72 6.49 2.16
CA ALA A 97 -2.73 5.53 1.70
C ALA A 97 -3.01 4.13 2.26
N ALA A 98 -2.77 3.12 1.44
CA ALA A 98 -2.68 1.74 1.87
C ALA A 98 -1.21 1.39 2.11
N VAL A 99 -0.90 0.71 3.21
CA VAL A 99 0.46 0.28 3.55
C VAL A 99 0.46 -1.17 4.02
N SER A 100 1.30 -1.99 3.40
CA SER A 100 1.50 -3.40 3.73
C SER A 100 2.81 -3.60 4.49
N ASN A 101 2.75 -4.28 5.63
CA ASN A 101 3.92 -4.62 6.43
C ASN A 101 4.13 -6.13 6.39
N GLN A 102 5.09 -6.56 5.59
CA GLN A 102 5.54 -7.94 5.48
C GLN A 102 7.05 -8.00 5.71
N GLY A 103 7.50 -9.01 6.45
CA GLY A 103 8.92 -9.29 6.60
C GLY A 103 9.48 -9.98 5.37
N MET A 104 10.48 -9.36 4.75
CA MET A 104 11.19 -9.94 3.61
C MET A 104 12.70 -10.03 3.90
N ILE A 105 13.34 -11.04 3.35
CA ILE A 105 14.80 -11.15 3.28
C ILE A 105 15.21 -10.71 1.87
N PHE A 106 15.90 -9.57 1.78
CA PHE A 106 16.33 -8.99 0.51
C PHE A 106 17.80 -9.28 0.25
N TYR A 107 18.13 -9.73 -0.96
CA TYR A 107 19.48 -10.11 -1.37
C TYR A 107 20.04 -9.05 -2.33
N GLY A 108 20.92 -8.21 -1.81
CA GLY A 108 21.54 -7.10 -2.53
C GLY A 108 23.01 -7.34 -2.87
N GLY A 109 23.57 -6.51 -3.76
CA GLY A 109 24.98 -6.55 -4.14
C GLY A 109 25.31 -7.48 -5.33
N PRO A 110 26.59 -7.57 -5.70
CA PRO A 110 27.02 -8.28 -6.91
C PRO A 110 26.56 -9.74 -6.94
N GLY A 111 25.83 -10.13 -7.98
CA GLY A 111 25.35 -11.50 -8.19
C GLY A 111 24.07 -11.87 -7.44
N ALA A 112 23.56 -11.02 -6.56
CA ALA A 112 22.35 -11.28 -5.75
C ALA A 112 21.03 -11.10 -6.54
N LYS A 113 21.08 -10.34 -7.66
CA LYS A 113 19.98 -10.11 -8.61
C LYS A 113 18.67 -9.58 -7.97
N GLY A 114 18.74 -8.92 -6.81
CA GLY A 114 17.55 -8.32 -6.18
C GLY A 114 16.54 -9.36 -5.67
N ARG A 115 16.99 -10.60 -5.42
CA ARG A 115 16.12 -11.68 -4.94
C ARG A 115 15.43 -11.28 -3.63
N SER A 116 14.16 -11.61 -3.49
CA SER A 116 13.34 -11.31 -2.30
C SER A 116 12.63 -12.56 -1.83
N LEU A 117 12.74 -12.89 -0.54
CA LEU A 117 12.10 -14.07 0.05
C LEU A 117 11.20 -13.69 1.23
N PRO A 118 9.95 -14.18 1.29
CA PRO A 118 9.11 -14.02 2.48
C PRO A 118 9.76 -14.66 3.72
N ASP A 119 9.75 -13.94 4.84
CA ASP A 119 10.05 -14.54 6.14
C ASP A 119 8.77 -15.10 6.77
N PHE A 120 8.50 -16.38 6.49
CA PHE A 120 7.30 -17.06 6.99
C PHE A 120 7.22 -17.14 8.52
N GLU A 121 8.34 -17.05 9.22
CA GLU A 121 8.38 -17.13 10.68
C GLU A 121 8.09 -15.77 11.34
N SER A 122 8.12 -14.68 10.57
CA SER A 122 7.94 -13.33 11.10
C SER A 122 6.51 -13.05 11.56
N MET A 123 5.50 -13.72 10.97
CA MET A 123 4.09 -13.54 11.31
C MET A 123 3.27 -14.83 11.22
N PRO A 124 2.24 -15.02 12.08
CA PRO A 124 1.43 -16.24 12.10
C PRO A 124 0.75 -16.58 10.77
N ASN A 125 0.43 -15.57 9.95
CA ASN A 125 -0.18 -15.76 8.63
C ASN A 125 0.84 -15.84 7.49
N GLY A 126 2.13 -15.60 7.76
CA GLY A 126 3.26 -15.61 6.82
C GLY A 126 3.23 -14.62 5.65
N ILE A 127 2.24 -13.71 5.58
CA ILE A 127 2.18 -12.63 4.57
C ILE A 127 2.09 -11.24 5.15
N GLY A 128 1.78 -11.14 6.43
CA GLY A 128 1.80 -9.90 7.15
C GLY A 128 0.50 -9.15 7.29
N ASN A 129 0.59 -7.92 7.76
CA ASN A 129 -0.56 -7.08 8.05
C ASN A 129 -0.56 -5.84 7.16
N GLY A 130 -1.68 -5.15 7.13
CA GLY A 130 -1.80 -3.89 6.39
C GLY A 130 -2.56 -2.86 7.19
N SER A 131 -2.53 -1.63 6.68
CA SER A 131 -3.34 -0.54 7.18
C SER A 131 -3.81 0.35 6.03
N ILE A 132 -4.99 0.95 6.19
CA ILE A 132 -5.44 2.11 5.42
C ILE A 132 -5.33 3.31 6.36
N VAL A 133 -4.58 4.32 5.95
CA VAL A 133 -4.19 5.45 6.80
C VAL A 133 -4.67 6.75 6.17
N ALA A 134 -5.30 7.60 6.99
CA ALA A 134 -5.63 8.97 6.63
C ALA A 134 -4.65 9.94 7.28
N LEU A 135 -4.04 10.80 6.47
CA LEU A 135 -3.15 11.87 6.90
C LEU A 135 -3.79 13.23 6.63
N ASP A 136 -3.70 14.14 7.59
CA ASP A 136 -4.00 15.55 7.35
C ASP A 136 -3.06 16.12 6.28
N LEU A 137 -3.64 16.66 5.21
CA LEU A 137 -2.94 17.13 4.02
C LEU A 137 -1.94 18.25 4.33
N ARG A 138 -2.20 19.06 5.36
CA ARG A 138 -1.41 20.25 5.70
C ARG A 138 -0.22 19.91 6.58
N THR A 139 -0.35 18.88 7.42
CA THR A 139 0.60 18.60 8.50
C THR A 139 1.25 17.22 8.40
N GLY A 140 0.69 16.30 7.62
CA GLY A 140 1.13 14.90 7.56
C GLY A 140 0.85 14.13 8.86
N ASN A 141 -0.01 14.65 9.73
CA ASN A 141 -0.42 13.95 10.96
C ASN A 141 -1.47 12.89 10.63
N ILE A 142 -1.35 11.72 11.26
CA ILE A 142 -2.36 10.67 11.15
C ILE A 142 -3.67 11.16 11.78
N LYS A 143 -4.73 11.21 10.98
CA LYS A 143 -6.11 11.46 11.44
C LYS A 143 -6.72 10.18 12.01
N TRP A 144 -6.57 9.08 11.28
CA TRP A 144 -7.01 7.75 11.68
C TRP A 144 -6.23 6.67 10.93
N GLU A 145 -6.29 5.45 11.47
CA GLU A 145 -5.73 4.24 10.88
C GLU A 145 -6.76 3.11 11.00
N HIS A 146 -7.03 2.42 9.89
CA HIS A 146 -7.83 1.21 9.84
C HIS A 146 -6.89 0.01 9.58
N LYS A 147 -6.70 -0.83 10.59
CA LYS A 147 -5.79 -1.99 10.51
C LYS A 147 -6.48 -3.18 9.87
N THR A 148 -5.75 -3.92 9.05
CA THR A 148 -6.18 -5.17 8.42
C THR A 148 -5.27 -6.31 8.85
N ASP A 149 -5.82 -7.51 8.98
CA ASP A 149 -5.05 -8.71 9.33
C ASP A 149 -4.12 -9.18 8.21
N PHE A 150 -4.28 -8.65 7.00
CA PHE A 150 -3.56 -9.02 5.78
C PHE A 150 -3.09 -7.79 5.00
N PRO A 151 -2.08 -7.94 4.11
CA PRO A 151 -1.55 -6.85 3.29
C PRO A 151 -2.63 -6.12 2.48
N THR A 152 -2.52 -4.79 2.46
CA THR A 152 -3.31 -3.88 1.65
C THR A 152 -2.52 -3.55 0.38
N TRP A 153 -2.88 -4.21 -0.72
CA TRP A 153 -2.35 -4.02 -2.08
C TRP A 153 -3.45 -3.47 -2.99
N VAL A 154 -4.23 -2.52 -2.47
CA VAL A 154 -5.39 -1.95 -3.12
C VAL A 154 -5.35 -0.45 -2.94
N SER A 155 -4.99 0.25 -4.03
CA SER A 155 -4.99 1.72 -4.07
C SER A 155 -6.31 2.26 -3.53
N PRO A 156 -6.29 3.21 -2.56
CA PRO A 156 -7.51 3.83 -2.09
C PRO A 156 -8.20 4.66 -3.19
N LEU A 157 -9.52 4.76 -3.10
CA LEU A 157 -10.36 5.72 -3.81
C LEU A 157 -11.18 6.47 -2.79
N VAL A 158 -11.14 7.80 -2.78
CA VAL A 158 -12.04 8.61 -1.95
C VAL A 158 -13.07 9.34 -2.81
N THR A 159 -14.35 9.23 -2.44
CA THR A 159 -15.43 10.01 -3.06
C THR A 159 -16.61 10.12 -2.12
N ASN A 160 -17.31 11.27 -2.13
CA ASN A 160 -18.53 11.50 -1.36
C ASN A 160 -18.44 11.09 0.13
N GLY A 161 -17.30 11.35 0.78
CA GLY A 161 -17.09 11.01 2.20
C GLY A 161 -16.85 9.52 2.48
N VAL A 162 -16.57 8.71 1.45
CA VAL A 162 -16.26 7.29 1.58
C VAL A 162 -14.91 6.99 0.97
N VAL A 163 -14.10 6.20 1.66
CA VAL A 163 -12.84 5.65 1.18
C VAL A 163 -13.03 4.18 0.86
N PHE A 164 -12.80 3.79 -0.39
CA PHE A 164 -12.75 2.40 -0.82
C PHE A 164 -11.30 1.96 -0.93
N SER A 165 -10.99 0.79 -0.41
CA SER A 165 -9.68 0.13 -0.55
C SER A 165 -9.91 -1.37 -0.27
N GLY A 166 -8.87 -2.12 0.08
CA GLY A 166 -9.02 -3.54 0.33
C GLY A 166 -7.75 -4.21 0.76
N HIS A 167 -7.88 -5.50 1.00
CA HIS A 167 -6.77 -6.36 1.36
C HIS A 167 -6.99 -7.75 0.77
N VAL A 168 -5.92 -8.52 0.65
CA VAL A 168 -6.01 -9.94 0.29
C VAL A 168 -6.50 -10.76 1.47
N THR A 169 -7.01 -11.96 1.23
CA THR A 169 -7.26 -12.95 2.28
C THR A 169 -6.00 -13.78 2.57
N ALA A 170 -6.03 -14.59 3.63
CA ALA A 170 -4.95 -15.51 3.95
C ALA A 170 -4.54 -16.40 2.75
N VAL A 171 -3.24 -16.44 2.50
CA VAL A 171 -2.58 -17.60 1.86
C VAL A 171 -2.15 -18.53 2.99
N GLY A 172 -2.16 -19.85 2.79
CA GLY A 172 -1.59 -20.74 3.80
C GLY A 172 -0.07 -20.81 3.69
N THR A 173 0.61 -21.23 4.76
CA THR A 173 2.07 -21.18 4.87
C THR A 173 2.68 -22.58 5.09
N PRO A 174 3.90 -22.85 4.58
CA PRO A 174 4.57 -22.11 3.51
C PRO A 174 3.84 -22.27 2.17
N TYR A 175 4.07 -21.34 1.24
CA TYR A 175 3.60 -21.43 -0.15
C TYR A 175 4.78 -21.41 -1.12
N LYS A 176 4.58 -21.84 -2.38
CA LYS A 176 5.60 -21.60 -3.41
C LYS A 176 5.50 -20.15 -3.85
N PHE A 177 6.64 -19.50 -4.02
CA PHE A 177 6.73 -18.09 -4.33
C PHE A 177 7.74 -17.83 -5.45
N ASP A 178 7.61 -16.68 -6.10
CA ASP A 178 8.59 -16.16 -7.04
C ASP A 178 9.81 -15.68 -6.27
N PRO A 179 11.01 -16.23 -6.49
CA PRO A 179 12.21 -15.75 -5.81
C PRO A 179 12.57 -14.29 -6.15
N GLU A 180 12.09 -13.72 -7.25
CA GLU A 180 12.41 -12.33 -7.60
C GLU A 180 11.68 -11.33 -6.69
N PHE A 181 10.35 -11.42 -6.61
CA PHE A 181 9.51 -10.46 -5.89
C PHE A 181 8.95 -11.00 -4.56
N GLY A 182 9.00 -12.30 -4.33
CA GLY A 182 8.42 -12.94 -3.14
C GLY A 182 6.92 -13.25 -3.26
N ASP A 183 6.31 -12.99 -4.42
CA ASP A 183 4.89 -13.19 -4.67
C ASP A 183 4.49 -14.67 -4.62
N PRO A 184 3.30 -15.00 -4.10
CA PRO A 184 2.80 -16.37 -4.11
C PRO A 184 2.52 -16.87 -5.54
N LEU A 185 3.15 -17.99 -5.92
CA LEU A 185 2.91 -18.74 -7.17
C LEU A 185 1.87 -19.85 -6.99
N ASP A 186 1.88 -20.50 -5.83
CA ASP A 186 1.03 -21.66 -5.53
C ASP A 186 0.79 -21.76 -4.02
N THR A 187 -0.47 -21.59 -3.61
CA THR A 187 -0.88 -21.46 -2.21
C THR A 187 -1.80 -22.61 -1.80
N PRO A 188 -1.69 -23.11 -0.56
CA PRO A 188 -2.57 -24.18 -0.06
C PRO A 188 -3.99 -23.69 0.29
N LYS A 189 -4.21 -22.36 0.32
CA LYS A 189 -5.53 -21.72 0.42
C LYS A 189 -5.75 -20.88 -0.83
N ILE A 190 -6.98 -20.85 -1.33
CA ILE A 190 -7.34 -20.01 -2.48
C ILE A 190 -7.45 -18.55 -1.99
N PRO A 191 -6.56 -17.63 -2.43
CA PRO A 191 -6.66 -16.24 -2.03
C PRO A 191 -7.83 -15.55 -2.74
N SER A 192 -8.43 -14.58 -2.05
CA SER A 192 -9.42 -13.66 -2.58
C SER A 192 -9.11 -12.22 -2.13
N GLY A 193 -9.91 -11.27 -2.57
CA GLY A 193 -9.84 -9.86 -2.18
C GLY A 193 -11.06 -9.43 -1.39
N ILE A 194 -10.82 -8.72 -0.28
CA ILE A 194 -11.86 -8.02 0.47
C ILE A 194 -11.81 -6.56 0.04
N LEU A 195 -12.90 -6.09 -0.57
CA LEU A 195 -13.16 -4.67 -0.79
C LEU A 195 -13.80 -4.10 0.47
N ILE A 196 -13.25 -3.03 1.01
CA ILE A 196 -13.80 -2.33 2.17
C ILE A 196 -14.23 -0.92 1.78
N ALA A 197 -15.26 -0.43 2.46
CA ALA A 197 -15.68 0.96 2.45
C ALA A 197 -15.58 1.53 3.86
N LEU A 198 -14.86 2.63 3.99
CA LEU A 198 -14.62 3.33 5.25
C LEU A 198 -15.23 4.73 5.19
N ASP A 199 -15.72 5.20 6.32
CA ASP A 199 -16.07 6.60 6.51
C ASP A 199 -14.80 7.46 6.42
N ALA A 200 -14.78 8.46 5.54
CA ALA A 200 -13.58 9.22 5.21
C ALA A 200 -13.04 10.07 6.37
N ASP A 201 -13.92 10.47 7.30
CA ASP A 201 -13.55 11.32 8.43
C ASP A 201 -13.05 10.51 9.63
N THR A 202 -13.60 9.32 9.82
CA THR A 202 -13.38 8.51 11.04
C THR A 202 -12.60 7.22 10.82
N GLY A 203 -12.51 6.73 9.58
CA GLY A 203 -11.92 5.43 9.26
C GLY A 203 -12.78 4.24 9.69
N LYS A 204 -14.02 4.49 10.13
CA LYS A 204 -14.94 3.45 10.58
C LYS A 204 -15.40 2.62 9.37
N LEU A 205 -15.36 1.29 9.52
CA LEU A 205 -15.91 0.37 8.53
C LEU A 205 -17.41 0.63 8.33
N LEU A 206 -17.79 0.92 7.08
CA LEU A 206 -19.18 1.04 6.65
C LEU A 206 -19.69 -0.31 6.15
N TRP A 207 -18.91 -0.98 5.30
CA TRP A 207 -19.18 -2.32 4.80
C TRP A 207 -17.92 -2.95 4.21
N GLU A 208 -17.97 -4.27 4.04
CA GLU A 208 -16.96 -5.05 3.32
C GLU A 208 -17.62 -6.09 2.40
N PHE A 209 -16.92 -6.47 1.33
CA PHE A 209 -17.40 -7.49 0.40
C PHE A 209 -16.23 -8.30 -0.16
N ASN A 210 -16.36 -9.62 -0.15
CA ASN A 210 -15.39 -10.52 -0.77
C ASN A 210 -15.68 -10.62 -2.28
N VAL A 211 -14.81 -10.04 -3.11
CA VAL A 211 -14.98 -9.97 -4.58
C VAL A 211 -14.61 -11.27 -5.32
N GLY A 212 -14.23 -12.32 -4.59
CA GLY A 212 -14.00 -13.66 -5.11
C GLY A 212 -12.63 -13.90 -5.76
N ALA A 213 -11.83 -12.86 -5.95
CA ALA A 213 -10.43 -12.91 -6.42
C ALA A 213 -9.65 -11.71 -5.87
N PRO A 214 -8.30 -11.73 -5.82
CA PRO A 214 -7.51 -10.58 -5.40
C PRO A 214 -7.93 -9.31 -6.14
N VAL A 215 -8.08 -8.19 -5.41
CA VAL A 215 -8.38 -6.89 -6.03
C VAL A 215 -7.10 -6.39 -6.71
N GLY A 216 -7.24 -5.83 -7.91
CA GLY A 216 -6.10 -5.29 -8.65
C GLY A 216 -5.47 -4.09 -7.94
N ILE A 217 -4.15 -3.98 -8.05
CA ILE A 217 -3.34 -2.96 -7.37
C ILE A 217 -3.78 -1.51 -7.64
N GLY A 218 -4.29 -1.24 -8.84
CA GLY A 218 -4.84 0.06 -9.22
C GLY A 218 -6.08 0.49 -8.45
N GLY A 219 -6.68 -0.43 -7.68
CA GLY A 219 -7.83 -0.15 -6.82
C GLY A 219 -9.15 0.03 -7.57
N PRO A 220 -10.22 0.39 -6.85
CA PRO A 220 -11.53 0.60 -7.44
C PRO A 220 -11.62 1.97 -8.14
N SER A 221 -12.59 2.11 -9.04
CA SER A 221 -12.92 3.38 -9.71
C SER A 221 -14.43 3.62 -9.71
N ILE A 222 -14.85 4.87 -9.96
CA ILE A 222 -16.27 5.22 -10.09
C ILE A 222 -16.54 5.71 -11.50
N GLY A 223 -17.59 5.17 -12.12
CA GLY A 223 -18.05 5.57 -13.44
C GLY A 223 -19.53 5.23 -13.62
N ASP A 224 -20.29 6.14 -14.24
CA ASP A 224 -21.73 5.96 -14.51
C ASP A 224 -22.56 5.55 -13.27
N GLY A 225 -22.22 6.12 -12.11
CA GLY A 225 -22.90 5.82 -10.84
C GLY A 225 -22.59 4.43 -10.26
N MET A 226 -21.60 3.73 -10.80
CA MET A 226 -21.15 2.41 -10.34
C MET A 226 -19.75 2.48 -9.75
N LEU A 227 -19.51 1.69 -8.69
CA LEU A 227 -18.17 1.35 -8.22
C LEU A 227 -17.68 0.13 -8.99
N LEU A 228 -16.56 0.27 -9.70
CA LEU A 228 -15.96 -0.76 -10.54
C LEU A 228 -14.68 -1.24 -9.87
N VAL A 229 -14.62 -2.53 -9.58
CA VAL A 229 -13.51 -3.14 -8.85
C VAL A 229 -12.85 -4.19 -9.73
N PRO A 230 -11.65 -3.92 -10.27
CA PRO A 230 -10.91 -4.90 -11.04
C PRO A 230 -10.39 -6.00 -10.12
N THR A 231 -10.47 -7.23 -10.59
CA THR A 231 -9.90 -8.39 -9.91
C THR A 231 -8.86 -9.07 -10.79
N GLY A 232 -7.95 -9.80 -10.17
CA GLY A 232 -6.88 -10.53 -10.81
C GLY A 232 -5.51 -10.10 -10.29
N SER A 233 -4.68 -11.08 -10.00
CA SER A 233 -3.24 -10.93 -9.82
C SER A 233 -2.54 -11.91 -10.76
N GLY A 234 -1.35 -11.55 -11.25
CA GLY A 234 -0.70 -12.29 -12.33
C GLY A 234 -0.21 -13.69 -11.98
N GLN A 235 -0.30 -14.15 -10.73
CA GLN A 235 0.51 -15.30 -10.26
C GLN A 235 -0.16 -16.25 -9.26
N THR A 236 -1.46 -16.13 -8.93
CA THR A 236 -2.12 -17.06 -7.98
C THR A 236 -3.02 -18.09 -8.66
N GLN A 237 -3.36 -19.20 -7.98
CA GLN A 237 -4.32 -20.20 -8.48
C GLN A 237 -5.71 -19.61 -8.80
N ASN A 238 -6.06 -18.45 -8.22
CA ASN A 238 -7.32 -17.78 -8.52
C ASN A 238 -7.09 -16.76 -9.64
N GLU A 239 -7.25 -17.21 -10.90
CA GLU A 239 -6.87 -16.45 -12.09
C GLU A 239 -7.56 -15.06 -12.18
N GLY A 240 -8.68 -14.84 -11.48
CA GLY A 240 -9.37 -13.54 -11.45
C GLY A 240 -9.64 -13.01 -12.86
N GLY A 241 -9.46 -11.70 -13.08
CA GLY A 241 -9.50 -11.08 -14.41
C GLY A 241 -10.86 -10.50 -14.83
N TYR A 242 -11.82 -10.40 -13.90
CA TYR A 242 -13.12 -9.76 -14.11
C TYR A 242 -13.25 -8.45 -13.33
N ILE A 243 -14.23 -7.62 -13.71
CA ILE A 243 -14.61 -6.41 -12.99
C ILE A 243 -15.89 -6.70 -12.21
N VAL A 244 -15.87 -6.47 -10.89
CA VAL A 244 -17.07 -6.49 -10.05
C VAL A 244 -17.65 -5.07 -10.02
N ALA A 245 -18.92 -4.94 -10.38
CA ALA A 245 -19.59 -3.64 -10.44
C ALA A 245 -20.68 -3.54 -9.35
N PHE A 246 -20.60 -2.52 -8.51
CA PHE A 246 -21.59 -2.24 -7.47
C PHE A 246 -22.40 -1.02 -7.88
N GLY A 247 -23.73 -1.15 -7.87
CA GLY A 247 -24.66 -0.04 -8.05
C GLY A 247 -25.59 0.05 -6.85
N LEU A 248 -26.03 1.27 -6.52
CA LEU A 248 -27.11 1.42 -5.55
C LEU A 248 -28.42 0.83 -6.13
N PRO A 249 -29.28 0.25 -5.28
CA PRO A 249 -30.61 -0.17 -5.72
C PRO A 249 -31.33 0.99 -6.41
N LYS A 250 -32.07 0.69 -7.49
CA LYS A 250 -33.00 1.67 -8.06
C LYS A 250 -34.02 2.04 -6.98
N LYS A 251 -34.17 3.35 -6.74
CA LYS A 251 -35.21 3.89 -5.86
C LYS A 251 -36.60 3.59 -6.41
#